data_AF-A0A9J6FDB1-F1
#
_entry.id   AF-A0A9J6FDB1-F1
#
_cell.length_a   1.000
_cell.length_b   1.000
_cell.length_c   1.000
_cell.angle_alpha   90.00
_cell.angle_beta   90.00
_cell.angle_gamma   90.00
#
_symmetry.space_group_name_H-M   'P 1'
#
loop_
_entity.id
_entity.type
_entity.pdbx_description
1 polymer ?
#
loop_
_entity_poly.entity_id
_entity_poly.type
_entity_poly.pdbx_seq_one_letter_code
_entity_poly.pdbx_strand_id
1 'polypeptide(L)'
;MADKDLTERLVVNELLPQSALHICAFHTLEAFRREVSVQKLGISRTVQETALDLLQRMVYAQSEEEYGHLYRTLKSSSPPAVVDYFNSNWHDIHAEWIIASKWSCGNFMNFMHNRAENINGKLKTIVDRYSSYENFVRNFFSFVHSTRKEVAHKAATMLQKRQVTSSNDEEHVLYCGFLTPYAYKHVERRLRLASKVAVEWDGGEVAQYCCERVPRVAFVGHKQHSSSS
;
A
#
# COMPACT_ATOMS: atom_id res chain seq x y z
N MET A 1 1.26 11.38 -4.49
CA MET A 1 0.90 11.40 -3.06
C MET A 1 1.33 12.73 -2.50
N ALA A 2 0.44 13.42 -1.81
CA ALA A 2 0.71 14.72 -1.19
C ALA A 2 0.44 14.67 0.33
N ASP A 3 0.79 15.76 1.01
CA ASP A 3 0.23 16.05 2.34
C ASP A 3 -1.22 16.54 2.21
N LYS A 4 -1.94 16.69 3.33
CA LYS A 4 -3.24 17.36 3.41
C LYS A 4 -3.06 18.89 3.35
N ASP A 5 -2.30 19.38 2.37
CA ASP A 5 -2.30 20.81 2.07
C ASP A 5 -3.53 21.14 1.20
N LEU A 6 -4.36 22.07 1.65
CA LEU A 6 -5.59 22.42 0.95
C LEU A 6 -5.33 23.22 -0.33
N THR A 7 -4.28 24.06 -0.34
CA THR A 7 -3.98 24.95 -1.46
C THR A 7 -3.43 24.14 -2.63
N GLU A 8 -2.44 23.29 -2.37
CA GLU A 8 -1.86 22.42 -3.40
C GLU A 8 -2.92 21.49 -4.01
N ARG A 9 -3.80 20.93 -3.18
CA ARG A 9 -4.88 20.05 -3.65
C ARG A 9 -5.87 20.77 -4.56
N LEU A 10 -6.27 21.98 -4.20
CA LEU A 10 -7.17 22.79 -5.03
C LEU A 10 -6.54 23.11 -6.38
N VAL A 11 -5.28 23.56 -6.38
CA VAL A 11 -4.56 23.91 -7.61
C VAL A 11 -4.35 22.68 -8.51
N VAL A 12 -4.00 21.52 -7.93
CA VAL A 12 -3.85 20.29 -8.71
C VAL A 12 -5.17 19.83 -9.31
N ASN A 13 -6.27 19.91 -8.57
CA ASN A 13 -7.60 19.55 -9.09
C ASN A 13 -8.07 20.52 -10.19
N GLU A 14 -7.69 21.80 -10.11
CA GLU A 14 -7.98 22.79 -11.16
C GLU A 14 -7.17 22.53 -12.43
N LEU A 15 -5.86 22.30 -12.30
CA LEU A 15 -4.95 22.14 -13.44
C LEU A 15 -5.01 20.74 -14.06
N LEU A 16 -5.27 19.72 -13.25
CA LEU A 16 -5.22 18.30 -13.61
C LEU A 16 -6.44 17.54 -13.05
N PRO A 17 -7.67 17.85 -13.51
CA PRO A 17 -8.90 17.29 -12.95
C PRO A 17 -9.04 15.77 -13.12
N GLN A 18 -8.31 15.18 -14.07
CA GLN A 18 -8.29 13.73 -14.29
C GLN A 18 -7.23 13.01 -13.43
N SER A 19 -6.42 13.74 -12.68
CA SER A 19 -5.40 13.16 -11.80
C SER A 19 -6.02 12.81 -10.45
N ALA A 20 -5.92 11.54 -10.06
CA ALA A 20 -6.27 11.12 -8.70
C ALA A 20 -5.18 11.57 -7.71
N LEU A 21 -5.44 12.66 -6.99
CA LEU A 21 -4.54 13.12 -5.93
C LEU A 21 -4.82 12.35 -4.64
N HIS A 22 -3.85 11.53 -4.24
CA HIS A 22 -3.96 10.76 -2.99
C HIS A 22 -3.11 11.36 -1.87
N ILE A 23 -3.65 11.34 -0.66
CA ILE A 23 -2.93 11.74 0.55
C ILE A 23 -2.13 10.55 1.09
N CYS A 24 -0.90 10.77 1.52
CA CYS A 24 -0.07 9.71 2.07
C CYS A 24 -0.65 9.18 3.40
N ALA A 25 -0.70 7.85 3.57
CA ALA A 25 -1.20 7.23 4.79
C ALA A 25 -0.43 7.69 6.04
N PHE A 26 0.88 7.94 5.92
CA PHE A 26 1.67 8.46 7.04
C PHE A 26 1.22 9.85 7.47
N HIS A 27 1.10 10.80 6.54
CA HIS A 27 0.66 12.16 6.84
C HIS A 27 -0.78 12.17 7.37
N THR A 28 -1.65 11.29 6.86
CA THR A 28 -2.99 11.08 7.42
C THR A 28 -2.93 10.68 8.89
N LEU A 29 -2.15 9.65 9.23
CA LEU A 29 -1.99 9.18 10.61
C LEU A 29 -1.32 10.20 11.52
N GLU A 30 -0.33 10.94 11.01
CA GLU A 30 0.33 12.00 11.75
C GLU A 30 -0.62 13.16 12.04
N ALA A 31 -1.42 13.58 11.06
CA ALA A 31 -2.45 14.59 11.24
C ALA A 31 -3.51 14.12 12.25
N PHE A 32 -3.94 12.86 12.21
CA PHE A 32 -4.81 12.31 13.26
C PHE A 32 -4.17 12.39 14.65
N ARG A 33 -2.92 11.95 14.82
CA ARG A 33 -2.23 12.03 16.11
C ARG A 33 -2.09 13.46 16.63
N ARG A 34 -1.87 14.43 15.73
CA ARG A 34 -1.69 15.85 16.07
C ARG A 34 -2.99 16.56 16.42
N GLU A 35 -4.07 16.26 15.69
CA GLU A 35 -5.35 16.96 15.84
C GLU A 35 -6.30 16.27 16.84
N VAL A 36 -6.31 14.93 16.85
CA VAL A 36 -7.05 14.13 17.83
C VAL A 36 -6.22 14.02 19.09
N SER A 37 -6.13 15.12 19.83
CA SER A 37 -5.37 15.22 21.07
C SER A 37 -6.22 15.66 22.25
N VAL A 38 -5.79 15.27 23.45
CA VAL A 38 -6.42 15.68 24.73
C VAL A 38 -6.55 17.20 24.81
N GLN A 39 -5.52 17.94 24.40
CA GLN A 39 -5.51 19.41 24.50
C GLN A 39 -6.46 20.07 23.49
N LYS A 40 -6.57 19.54 22.27
CA LYS A 40 -7.37 20.17 21.20
C LYS A 40 -8.85 19.81 21.28
N LEU A 41 -9.16 18.56 21.63
CA LEU A 41 -10.54 18.05 21.63
C LEU A 41 -11.15 17.91 23.02
N GLY A 42 -10.38 18.18 24.09
CA GLY A 42 -10.88 18.08 25.47
C GLY A 42 -11.29 16.66 25.87
N ILE A 43 -10.70 15.63 25.25
CA ILE A 43 -11.02 14.21 25.47
C ILE A 43 -10.05 13.56 26.46
N SER A 44 -10.44 12.43 27.06
CA SER A 44 -9.52 11.63 27.88
C SER A 44 -8.47 10.92 27.02
N ARG A 45 -7.36 10.53 27.63
CA ARG A 45 -6.31 9.74 26.95
C ARG A 45 -6.81 8.39 26.45
N THR A 46 -7.67 7.72 27.22
CA THR A 46 -8.25 6.42 26.83
C THR A 46 -9.16 6.55 25.59
N VAL A 47 -9.94 7.62 25.54
CA VAL A 47 -10.75 7.96 24.36
C VAL A 47 -9.87 8.31 23.17
N GLN A 48 -8.80 9.07 23.39
CA GLN A 48 -7.83 9.41 22.35
C GLN A 48 -7.22 8.14 21.73
N GLU A 49 -6.73 7.21 22.55
CA GLU A 49 -6.11 5.97 22.08
C GLU A 49 -7.12 5.11 21.29
N THR A 50 -8.36 5.00 21.78
CA THR A 50 -9.44 4.26 21.10
C THR A 50 -9.82 4.90 19.76
N ALA A 51 -9.94 6.22 19.72
CA ALA A 51 -10.25 6.95 18.49
C ALA A 51 -9.12 6.81 17.46
N LEU A 52 -7.86 6.93 17.89
CA LEU A 52 -6.70 6.80 17.01
C LEU A 52 -6.54 5.37 16.45
N ASP A 53 -6.83 4.33 17.24
CA ASP A 53 -6.86 2.95 16.74
C ASP A 53 -7.91 2.79 15.63
N LEU A 54 -9.12 3.31 15.88
CA LEU A 54 -10.20 3.20 14.91
C LEU A 54 -9.89 3.99 13.63
N LEU A 55 -9.37 5.21 13.75
CA LEU A 55 -8.94 6.03 12.61
C LEU A 55 -7.80 5.35 11.85
N GLN A 56 -6.86 4.70 12.54
CA GLN A 56 -5.82 3.92 11.89
C GLN A 56 -6.41 2.78 11.06
N ARG A 57 -7.36 2.02 11.62
CA ARG A 57 -8.06 0.96 10.88
C ARG A 57 -8.79 1.51 9.64
N MET A 58 -9.37 2.71 9.74
CA MET A 58 -10.03 3.36 8.59
C MET A 58 -9.04 3.68 7.46
N VAL A 59 -7.82 4.15 7.79
CA VAL A 59 -6.78 4.39 6.77
C VAL A 59 -6.43 3.11 6.01
N TYR A 60 -6.35 1.99 6.72
CA TYR A 60 -5.99 0.69 6.16
C TYR A 60 -7.19 -0.13 5.64
N ALA A 61 -8.39 0.44 5.59
CA ALA A 61 -9.56 -0.23 5.04
C ALA A 61 -9.29 -0.71 3.61
N GLN A 62 -9.64 -1.97 3.33
CA GLN A 62 -9.43 -2.64 2.05
C GLN A 62 -10.63 -2.52 1.11
N SER A 63 -11.78 -2.08 1.62
CA SER A 63 -12.98 -1.80 0.83
C SER A 63 -13.80 -0.63 1.38
N GLU A 64 -14.69 -0.08 0.56
CA GLU A 64 -15.60 0.98 1.01
C GLU A 64 -16.62 0.49 2.04
N GLU A 65 -17.01 -0.78 1.97
CA GLU A 65 -17.90 -1.40 2.95
C GLU A 65 -17.22 -1.50 4.33
N GLU A 66 -15.93 -1.87 4.36
CA GLU A 66 -15.13 -1.90 5.59
C GLU A 66 -15.00 -0.48 6.17
N TYR A 67 -14.66 0.50 5.33
CA TYR A 67 -14.62 1.91 5.72
C TYR A 67 -15.95 2.37 6.32
N GLY A 68 -17.07 2.08 5.65
CA GLY A 68 -18.41 2.45 6.12
C GLY A 68 -18.81 1.79 7.43
N HIS A 69 -18.36 0.56 7.71
CA HIS A 69 -18.55 -0.08 9.01
C HIS A 69 -17.74 0.61 10.11
N LEU A 70 -16.46 0.91 9.86
CA LEU A 70 -15.59 1.60 10.80
C LEU A 70 -16.08 3.03 11.08
N TYR A 71 -16.59 3.73 10.06
CA TYR A 71 -17.16 5.06 10.22
C TYR A 71 -18.43 5.06 11.09
N ARG A 72 -19.33 4.09 10.89
CA ARG A 72 -20.49 3.90 11.79
C ARG A 72 -20.06 3.63 13.22
N THR A 73 -19.02 2.81 13.38
CA THR A 73 -18.43 2.53 14.70
C THR A 73 -17.93 3.81 15.33
N LEU A 74 -17.19 4.65 14.59
CA LEU A 74 -16.64 5.93 15.06
C LEU A 74 -17.76 6.86 15.55
N LYS A 75 -18.85 6.99 14.79
CA LYS A 75 -20.03 7.79 15.21
C LYS A 75 -20.67 7.29 16.50
N SER A 76 -20.73 5.96 16.68
CA SER A 76 -21.42 5.37 17.83
C SER A 76 -20.57 5.33 19.10
N SER A 77 -19.24 5.24 18.98
CA SER A 77 -18.34 4.98 20.10
C SER A 77 -17.49 6.19 20.52
N SER A 78 -17.33 7.20 19.66
CA SER A 78 -16.48 8.35 19.92
C SER A 78 -17.29 9.58 20.35
N PRO A 79 -16.73 10.48 21.18
CA PRO A 79 -17.41 11.72 21.56
C PRO A 79 -17.68 12.61 20.35
N PRO A 80 -18.71 13.49 20.42
CA PRO A 80 -19.06 14.42 19.36
C PRO A 80 -17.87 15.24 18.84
N ALA A 81 -16.99 15.74 19.73
CA ALA A 81 -15.81 16.50 19.36
C ALA A 81 -14.88 15.77 18.36
N VAL A 82 -14.73 14.44 18.49
CA VAL A 82 -13.91 13.63 17.56
C VAL A 82 -14.65 13.45 16.23
N VAL A 83 -15.94 13.17 16.28
CA VAL A 83 -16.79 12.93 15.11
C VAL A 83 -16.92 14.20 14.26
N ASP A 84 -17.13 15.35 14.89
CA ASP A 84 -17.28 16.65 14.24
C ASP A 84 -15.99 17.07 13.55
N TYR A 85 -14.85 16.92 14.23
CA TYR A 85 -13.54 17.12 13.64
C TYR A 85 -13.34 16.21 12.41
N PHE A 86 -13.64 14.91 12.56
CA PHE A 86 -13.44 13.95 11.48
C PHE A 86 -14.31 14.25 10.26
N ASN A 87 -15.60 14.53 10.46
CA ASN A 87 -16.53 14.85 9.38
C ASN A 87 -16.10 16.12 8.64
N SER A 88 -15.74 17.17 9.37
CA SER A 88 -15.37 18.46 8.79
C SER A 88 -14.06 18.43 7.99
N ASN A 89 -13.21 17.42 8.20
CA ASN A 89 -11.84 17.43 7.68
C ASN A 89 -11.47 16.23 6.79
N TRP A 90 -12.14 15.09 6.96
CA TRP A 90 -11.64 13.82 6.43
C TRP A 90 -12.71 12.98 5.75
N HIS A 91 -13.95 12.99 6.23
CA HIS A 91 -14.98 12.10 5.72
C HIS A 91 -15.27 12.35 4.24
N ASP A 92 -15.48 13.62 3.85
CA ASP A 92 -15.84 13.97 2.46
C ASP A 92 -14.74 13.65 1.45
N ILE A 93 -13.50 13.51 1.92
CA ILE A 93 -12.31 13.25 1.09
C ILE A 93 -11.74 11.85 1.33
N HIS A 94 -12.52 10.91 1.88
CA HIS A 94 -12.04 9.56 2.24
C HIS A 94 -11.39 8.80 1.09
N ALA A 95 -11.94 8.91 -0.11
CA ALA A 95 -11.39 8.29 -1.31
C ALA A 95 -9.94 8.71 -1.62
N GLU A 96 -9.48 9.86 -1.12
CA GLU A 96 -8.11 10.31 -1.36
C GLU A 96 -7.09 9.66 -0.41
N TRP A 97 -7.52 9.17 0.76
CA TRP A 97 -6.60 8.74 1.83
C TRP A 97 -6.77 7.30 2.30
N ILE A 98 -7.91 6.66 2.09
CA ILE A 98 -8.07 5.23 2.39
C ILE A 98 -7.27 4.37 1.41
N ILE A 99 -6.85 3.18 1.84
CA ILE A 99 -6.09 2.27 0.98
C ILE A 99 -6.96 1.70 -0.15
N ALA A 100 -8.21 1.32 0.13
CA ALA A 100 -9.16 0.76 -0.84
C ALA A 100 -9.18 1.54 -2.17
N SER A 101 -9.39 2.86 -2.12
CA SER A 101 -9.48 3.72 -3.30
C SER A 101 -8.14 3.96 -4.00
N LYS A 102 -7.00 3.68 -3.35
CA LYS A 102 -5.68 3.83 -3.97
C LYS A 102 -5.32 2.61 -4.83
N TRP A 103 -5.93 1.46 -4.61
CA TRP A 103 -5.70 0.25 -5.42
C TRP A 103 -6.22 0.39 -6.85
N SER A 104 -7.41 0.97 -7.00
CA SER A 104 -8.07 1.20 -8.30
C SER A 104 -7.31 2.17 -9.20
N CYS A 105 -6.43 3.00 -8.65
CA CYS A 105 -5.68 4.02 -9.40
C CYS A 105 -4.27 3.58 -9.82
N GLY A 106 -3.92 2.28 -9.75
CA GLY A 106 -2.63 1.79 -10.26
C GLY A 106 -1.43 2.30 -9.45
N ASN A 107 -1.62 2.54 -8.15
CA ASN A 107 -0.60 3.09 -7.25
C ASN A 107 0.67 2.20 -7.08
N PHE A 108 0.60 0.92 -7.46
CA PHE A 108 1.69 -0.07 -7.33
C PHE A 108 2.30 -0.16 -5.93
N MET A 109 1.46 -0.09 -4.87
CA MET A 109 1.90 -0.16 -3.47
C MET A 109 2.76 1.02 -2.99
N ASN A 110 2.83 2.11 -3.75
CA ASN A 110 3.26 3.41 -3.24
C ASN A 110 2.18 4.05 -2.34
N PHE A 111 1.67 3.32 -1.34
CA PHE A 111 0.78 3.87 -0.30
C PHE A 111 1.57 4.43 0.88
N MET A 112 2.85 4.02 0.98
CA MET A 112 3.71 4.18 2.15
C MET A 112 4.77 5.26 1.92
N HIS A 113 5.00 6.03 2.98
CA HIS A 113 6.00 7.09 3.14
C HIS A 113 7.45 6.66 2.92
N ASN A 114 7.70 5.35 2.89
CA ASN A 114 9.02 4.75 2.99
C ASN A 114 10.02 5.30 1.97
N ARG A 115 9.60 5.59 0.72
CA ARG A 115 10.52 6.11 -0.28
C ARG A 115 10.95 7.56 0.00
N ALA A 116 9.99 8.44 0.30
CA ALA A 116 10.26 9.85 0.57
C ALA A 116 11.05 10.00 1.88
N GLU A 117 10.68 9.28 2.94
CA GLU A 117 11.45 9.32 4.19
C GLU A 117 12.79 8.66 4.11
N ASN A 118 12.95 7.59 3.33
CA ASN A 118 14.28 7.02 3.15
C ASN A 118 15.22 8.05 2.51
N ILE A 119 14.72 8.80 1.51
CA ILE A 119 15.47 9.89 0.89
C ILE A 119 15.73 11.01 1.90
N ASN A 120 14.69 11.48 2.60
CA ASN A 120 14.82 12.55 3.60
C ASN A 120 15.78 12.16 4.75
N GLY A 121 15.69 10.92 5.22
CA GLY A 121 16.56 10.37 6.26
C GLY A 121 18.02 10.31 5.82
N LYS A 122 18.30 9.75 4.64
CA LYS A 122 19.64 9.76 4.07
C LYS A 122 20.17 11.18 3.84
N LEU A 123 19.32 12.10 3.40
CA LEU A 123 19.73 13.49 3.21
C LEU A 123 20.09 14.15 4.55
N LYS A 124 19.28 13.95 5.58
CA LYS A 124 19.52 14.45 6.95
C LYS A 124 20.79 13.89 7.59
N THR A 125 21.32 12.74 7.12
CA THR A 125 22.62 12.23 7.60
C THR A 125 23.83 12.93 7.00
N ILE A 126 23.64 13.67 5.90
CA ILE A 126 24.72 14.33 5.14
C ILE A 126 24.62 15.86 5.29
N VAL A 127 23.41 16.36 5.56
CA VAL A 127 23.11 17.77 5.76
C VAL A 127 22.80 18.03 7.23
N ASP A 128 23.69 18.79 7.88
CA ASP A 128 23.47 19.23 9.26
C ASP A 128 22.39 20.31 9.36
N ARG A 129 21.64 20.28 10.48
CA ARG A 129 20.56 21.23 10.78
C ARG A 129 21.01 22.69 10.75
N TYR A 130 22.25 22.96 11.16
CA TYR A 130 22.81 24.31 11.24
C TYR A 130 23.92 24.54 10.20
N SER A 131 23.89 23.82 9.08
CA SER A 131 24.84 24.02 7.98
C SER A 131 24.64 25.39 7.33
N SER A 132 25.75 26.02 6.92
CA SER A 132 25.69 27.18 6.04
C SER A 132 25.08 26.80 4.69
N TYR A 133 24.49 27.77 3.99
CA TYR A 133 23.93 27.53 2.66
C TYR A 133 24.95 26.93 1.68
N GLU A 134 26.20 27.41 1.70
CA GLU A 134 27.29 26.86 0.89
C GLU A 134 27.55 25.38 1.20
N ASN A 135 27.66 25.03 2.48
CA ASN A 135 27.85 23.63 2.90
C ASN A 135 26.65 22.76 2.53
N PHE A 136 25.43 23.28 2.70
CA PHE A 136 24.21 22.60 2.26
C PHE A 136 24.27 22.25 0.78
N VAL A 137 24.56 23.23 -0.09
CA VAL A 137 24.58 23.03 -1.54
C VAL A 137 25.63 21.97 -1.92
N ARG A 138 26.85 22.06 -1.38
CA ARG A 138 27.91 21.09 -1.64
C ARG A 138 27.53 19.67 -1.21
N ASN A 139 26.98 19.54 0.00
CA ASN A 139 26.59 18.26 0.57
C ASN A 139 25.39 17.64 -0.16
N PHE A 140 24.42 18.47 -0.56
CA PHE A 140 23.26 18.06 -1.35
C PHE A 140 23.66 17.48 -2.71
N PHE A 141 24.52 18.16 -3.47
CA PHE A 141 24.97 17.64 -4.76
C PHE A 141 25.83 16.37 -4.61
N SER A 142 26.62 16.28 -3.55
CA SER A 142 27.37 15.06 -3.21
C SER A 142 26.43 13.87 -2.94
N PHE A 143 25.33 14.11 -2.22
CA PHE A 143 24.28 13.12 -1.99
C PHE A 143 23.59 12.69 -3.30
N VAL A 144 23.22 13.65 -4.16
CA VAL A 144 22.57 13.35 -5.46
C VAL A 144 23.48 12.48 -6.33
N HIS A 145 24.77 12.83 -6.43
CA HIS A 145 25.74 12.06 -7.22
C HIS A 145 25.91 10.64 -6.69
N SER A 146 26.06 10.50 -5.37
CA SER A 146 26.21 9.20 -4.72
C SER A 146 24.97 8.33 -4.90
N THR A 147 23.78 8.92 -4.80
CA THR A 147 22.50 8.22 -5.01
C THR A 147 22.36 7.73 -6.44
N ARG A 148 22.72 8.56 -7.44
CA ARG A 148 22.69 8.16 -8.85
C ARG A 148 23.65 7.00 -9.13
N LYS A 149 24.86 7.04 -8.56
CA LYS A 149 25.82 5.93 -8.64
C LYS A 149 25.28 4.66 -8.00
N GLU A 150 24.63 4.76 -6.83
CA GLU A 150 24.00 3.62 -6.15
C GLU A 150 22.91 2.98 -7.03
N VAL A 151 22.05 3.80 -7.66
CA VAL A 151 21.00 3.33 -8.57
C VAL A 151 21.59 2.65 -9.80
N ALA A 152 22.57 3.28 -10.45
CA ALA A 152 23.24 2.70 -11.62
C ALA A 152 23.94 1.38 -11.28
N HIS A 153 24.63 1.32 -10.15
CA HIS A 153 25.26 0.10 -9.65
C HIS A 153 24.22 -0.99 -9.40
N LYS A 154 23.12 -0.68 -8.69
CA LYS A 154 22.02 -1.64 -8.46
C LYS A 154 21.43 -2.16 -9.77
N ALA A 155 21.22 -1.30 -10.76
CA ALA A 155 20.73 -1.71 -12.07
C ALA A 155 21.73 -2.66 -12.77
N ALA A 156 23.01 -2.31 -12.78
CA ALA A 156 24.07 -3.17 -13.35
C ALA A 156 24.16 -4.53 -12.63
N THR A 157 24.14 -4.55 -11.30
CA THR A 157 24.12 -5.79 -10.51
C THR A 157 22.88 -6.63 -10.81
N MET A 158 21.71 -6.00 -10.98
CA MET A 158 20.48 -6.73 -11.34
C MET A 158 20.55 -7.34 -12.73
N LEU A 159 21.17 -6.67 -13.71
CA LEU A 159 21.39 -7.21 -15.05
C LEU A 159 22.40 -8.37 -15.04
N GLN A 160 23.39 -8.32 -14.15
CA GLN A 160 24.40 -9.37 -14.01
C GLN A 160 23.90 -10.60 -13.23
N LYS A 161 22.77 -10.51 -12.53
CA LYS A 161 22.19 -11.65 -11.80
C LYS A 161 21.62 -12.66 -12.79
N ARG A 162 22.33 -13.78 -12.97
CA ARG A 162 21.81 -14.95 -13.66
C ARG A 162 20.83 -15.70 -12.75
N GLN A 163 19.67 -16.04 -13.28
CA GLN A 163 18.73 -16.90 -12.59
C GLN A 163 19.29 -18.33 -12.51
N VAL A 164 19.13 -18.97 -11.35
CA VAL A 164 19.41 -20.40 -11.17
C VAL A 164 18.06 -21.11 -11.20
N THR A 165 17.79 -21.84 -12.28
CA THR A 165 16.59 -22.66 -12.43
C THR A 165 16.84 -24.05 -11.86
N SER A 166 15.98 -24.52 -10.96
CA SER A 166 16.02 -25.88 -10.42
C SER A 166 14.98 -26.83 -11.06
N SER A 167 14.28 -26.36 -12.09
CA SER A 167 13.24 -27.14 -12.78
C SER A 167 13.81 -27.85 -14.00
N ASN A 168 13.38 -29.10 -14.22
CA ASN A 168 13.71 -29.89 -15.40
C ASN A 168 12.70 -29.70 -16.54
N ASP A 169 11.66 -28.91 -16.32
CA ASP A 169 10.62 -28.61 -17.33
C ASP A 169 11.09 -27.48 -18.26
N GLU A 170 11.26 -27.80 -19.55
CA GLU A 170 11.76 -26.88 -20.57
C GLU A 170 10.85 -25.66 -20.80
N GLU A 171 9.53 -25.84 -20.79
CA GLU A 171 8.57 -24.74 -20.99
C GLU A 171 8.62 -23.77 -19.80
N HIS A 172 8.71 -24.33 -18.58
CA HIS A 172 8.88 -23.54 -17.37
C HIS A 172 10.18 -22.75 -17.39
N VAL A 173 11.31 -23.38 -17.77
CA VAL A 173 12.61 -22.70 -17.86
C VAL A 173 12.58 -21.58 -18.89
N LEU A 174 11.93 -21.81 -20.05
CA LEU A 174 11.81 -20.82 -21.12
C LEU A 174 10.96 -19.62 -20.69
N TYR A 175 9.79 -19.85 -20.09
CA TYR A 175 8.94 -18.78 -19.54
C TYR A 175 9.67 -17.99 -18.45
N CYS A 176 10.40 -18.68 -17.58
CA CYS A 176 11.15 -18.07 -16.49
C CYS A 176 12.32 -17.20 -16.97
N GLY A 177 12.90 -17.51 -18.13
CA GLY A 177 13.90 -16.69 -18.80
C GLY A 177 13.43 -15.27 -19.14
N PHE A 178 12.12 -15.05 -19.29
CA PHE A 178 11.54 -13.71 -19.54
C PHE A 178 11.25 -12.92 -18.26
N LEU A 179 11.38 -13.53 -17.08
CA LEU A 179 11.06 -12.91 -15.81
C LEU A 179 12.28 -12.24 -15.17
N THR A 180 12.05 -11.24 -14.32
CA THR A 180 13.09 -10.79 -13.39
C THR A 180 13.28 -11.83 -12.29
N PRO A 181 14.47 -11.91 -11.64
CA PRO A 181 14.69 -12.84 -10.52
C PRO A 181 13.65 -12.68 -9.39
N TYR A 182 13.12 -11.46 -9.20
CA TYR A 182 12.04 -11.20 -8.25
C TYR A 182 10.72 -11.84 -8.69
N ALA A 183 10.31 -11.63 -9.94
CA ALA A 183 9.08 -12.18 -10.48
C ALA A 183 9.13 -13.72 -10.56
N TYR A 184 10.27 -14.28 -10.96
CA TYR A 184 10.52 -15.72 -10.98
C TYR A 184 10.20 -16.38 -9.63
N LYS A 185 10.74 -15.83 -8.53
CA LYS A 185 10.53 -16.37 -7.18
C LYS A 185 9.05 -16.47 -6.79
N HIS A 186 8.22 -15.51 -7.26
CA HIS A 186 6.78 -15.54 -7.00
C HIS A 186 6.06 -16.56 -7.89
N VAL A 187 6.42 -16.61 -9.18
CA VAL A 187 5.84 -17.56 -10.15
C VAL A 187 6.19 -18.99 -9.76
N GLU A 188 7.47 -19.29 -9.50
CA GLU A 188 7.93 -20.61 -9.06
C GLU A 188 7.20 -21.06 -7.78
N ARG A 189 7.02 -20.16 -6.81
CA ARG A 189 6.25 -20.45 -5.60
C ARG A 189 4.81 -20.82 -5.94
N ARG A 190 4.15 -20.06 -6.81
CA ARG A 190 2.75 -20.31 -7.21
C ARG A 190 2.62 -21.62 -7.98
N LEU A 191 3.53 -21.92 -8.89
CA LEU A 191 3.54 -23.18 -9.64
C LEU A 191 3.79 -24.39 -8.73
N ARG A 192 4.73 -24.31 -7.79
CA ARG A 192 4.94 -25.36 -6.77
C ARG A 192 3.73 -25.57 -5.85
N LEU A 193 2.89 -24.54 -5.67
CA LEU A 193 1.64 -24.68 -4.93
C LEU A 193 0.54 -25.28 -5.81
N ALA A 194 0.43 -24.84 -7.06
CA ALA A 194 -0.52 -25.38 -8.03
C ALA A 194 -0.30 -26.88 -8.27
N SER A 195 0.96 -27.33 -8.37
CA SER A 195 1.30 -28.75 -8.53
C SER A 195 0.90 -29.63 -7.34
N LYS A 196 0.53 -29.04 -6.20
CA LYS A 196 0.07 -29.74 -4.99
C LYS A 196 -1.45 -29.77 -4.86
N VAL A 197 -2.17 -29.09 -5.75
CA VAL A 197 -3.63 -29.07 -5.77
C VAL A 197 -4.10 -30.05 -6.84
N ALA A 198 -4.75 -31.13 -6.43
CA ALA A 198 -5.49 -31.97 -7.36
C ALA A 198 -6.79 -31.24 -7.72
N VAL A 199 -6.98 -30.97 -9.01
CA VAL A 199 -8.24 -30.44 -9.53
C VAL A 199 -9.05 -31.64 -10.01
N GLU A 200 -10.06 -32.04 -9.25
CA GLU A 200 -11.06 -33.00 -9.73
C GLU A 200 -11.96 -32.27 -10.74
N TRP A 201 -11.96 -32.79 -11.97
CA TRP A 201 -12.86 -32.35 -13.03
C TRP A 201 -14.10 -33.24 -13.03
N ASP A 202 -15.23 -32.70 -12.60
CA ASP A 202 -16.54 -33.33 -12.84
C ASP A 202 -16.91 -33.13 -14.31
N GLY A 203 -16.52 -34.10 -15.15
CA GLY A 203 -16.94 -34.16 -16.54
C GLY A 203 -15.81 -34.60 -17.46
N GLY A 204 -15.81 -35.89 -17.80
CA GLY A 204 -14.89 -36.44 -18.77
C GLY A 204 -15.19 -35.92 -20.18
N GLU A 205 -14.57 -34.82 -20.58
CA GLU A 205 -14.29 -34.49 -21.97
C GLU A 205 -12.92 -33.80 -22.04
N VAL A 206 -12.07 -34.29 -22.94
CA VAL A 206 -10.71 -33.82 -23.15
C VAL A 206 -10.75 -32.38 -23.66
N ALA A 207 -10.44 -31.42 -22.79
CA ALA A 207 -10.35 -30.02 -23.17
C ALA A 207 -9.05 -29.76 -23.95
N GLN A 208 -9.17 -29.71 -25.27
CA GLN A 208 -8.26 -29.00 -26.15
C GLN A 208 -8.08 -27.57 -25.63
N TYR A 209 -6.83 -27.13 -25.46
CA TYR A 209 -6.45 -25.85 -24.88
C TYR A 209 -7.33 -24.69 -25.39
N CYS A 210 -8.22 -24.18 -24.54
CA CYS A 210 -8.95 -22.95 -24.78
C CYS A 210 -8.37 -21.84 -23.89
N CYS A 211 -7.71 -20.88 -24.53
CA CYS A 211 -7.10 -19.70 -23.91
C CYS A 211 -8.14 -18.67 -23.41
N GLU A 212 -9.42 -19.03 -23.32
CA GLU A 212 -10.50 -18.08 -23.04
C GLU A 212 -11.54 -18.69 -22.08
N ARG A 213 -11.26 -18.59 -20.78
CA ARG A 213 -12.22 -18.35 -19.68
C ARG A 213 -11.56 -18.76 -18.36
N VAL A 214 -11.31 -17.78 -17.50
CA VAL A 214 -10.91 -18.02 -16.10
C VAL A 214 -12.14 -18.54 -15.34
N PRO A 215 -12.15 -19.77 -14.80
CA PRO A 215 -13.27 -20.23 -13.99
C PRO A 215 -13.25 -19.52 -12.63
N ARG A 216 -14.40 -19.00 -12.18
CA ARG A 216 -14.57 -18.54 -10.79
C ARG A 216 -14.52 -19.77 -9.88
N VAL A 217 -13.49 -19.85 -9.04
CA VAL A 217 -13.39 -20.86 -7.98
C VAL A 217 -14.43 -20.54 -6.91
N ALA A 218 -15.46 -21.38 -6.78
CA ALA A 218 -16.38 -21.36 -5.65
C ALA A 218 -15.76 -22.14 -4.48
N PHE A 219 -15.47 -21.46 -3.37
CA PHE A 219 -15.08 -22.11 -2.13
C PHE A 219 -16.32 -22.71 -1.46
N VAL A 220 -16.43 -24.04 -1.45
CA VAL A 220 -17.44 -24.74 -0.64
C VAL A 220 -16.80 -25.08 0.71
N GLY A 221 -17.22 -24.36 1.76
CA GLY A 221 -16.81 -24.62 3.13
C GLY A 221 -17.46 -25.90 3.68
N HIS A 222 -16.65 -26.84 4.17
CA HIS A 222 -17.13 -27.98 4.94
C HIS A 222 -17.71 -27.50 6.28
N LYS A 223 -19.02 -27.65 6.47
CA LYS A 223 -19.65 -27.62 7.80
C LYS A 223 -19.43 -28.96 8.49
N GLN A 224 -18.79 -28.94 9.65
CA GLN A 224 -18.81 -30.04 10.62
C GLN A 224 -20.24 -30.20 11.17
N HIS A 225 -20.81 -31.40 11.03
CA HIS A 225 -22.02 -31.79 11.76
C HIS A 225 -21.62 -32.53 13.04
N SER A 226 -22.02 -31.95 14.17
CA SER A 226 -22.11 -32.58 15.48
C SER A 226 -23.22 -33.64 15.48
N SER A 227 -22.87 -34.90 15.78
CA SER A 227 -23.81 -35.96 16.06
C SER A 227 -23.95 -36.16 17.57
N SER A 228 -25.12 -35.83 18.09
CA SER A 228 -25.61 -36.22 19.42
C SER A 228 -26.42 -37.52 19.29
N SER A 229 -26.05 -38.52 20.07
CA SER A 229 -26.94 -39.53 20.66
C SER A 229 -26.30 -40.01 21.95
#